data_AF-A0A246JDF9-F1
#
_entry.id   AF-A0A246JDF9-F1
#
_cell.length_a   1.000
_cell.length_b   1.000
_cell.length_c   1.000
_cell.angle_alpha   90.00
_cell.angle_beta   90.00
_cell.angle_gamma   90.00
#
_symmetry.space_group_name_H-M   'P 1'
#
loop_
_entity.id
_entity.type
_entity.pdbx_description
1 polymer ?
#
loop_
_entity_poly.entity_id
_entity_poly.type
_entity_poly.pdbx_seq_one_letter_code
_entity_poly.pdbx_strand_id
1 'polypeptide(L)'
;MSDLQNPSAVAAHEALHKLSRELPDACERLDYVKRMTDQAASKVLGLVEAAQDDAEAVRRQGAELSESLQRLAAAPDLSVERARAMMRLCAAYAAGASGFADRVKGLQTEIMMAQDFQDLSGQVINKVLGMLRPAEAPLQQLLADQASAAAPDAAPEQLAGVQTPDKALQQDDVDALLAEMGF
;
A
#
# COMPACT_ATOMS: atom_id res chain seq x y z
N MET A 1 -49.09 6.53 23.64
CA MET A 1 -47.99 5.89 24.41
C MET A 1 -47.48 4.67 23.65
N SER A 2 -47.22 4.80 22.35
CA SER A 2 -46.94 3.65 21.48
C SER A 2 -45.73 3.94 20.61
N ASP A 3 -44.66 4.44 21.22
CA ASP A 3 -43.29 4.21 20.77
C ASP A 3 -42.90 2.76 21.12
N LEU A 4 -43.73 1.79 20.70
CA LEU A 4 -43.43 0.38 20.79
C LEU A 4 -42.36 0.08 19.74
N GLN A 5 -41.14 0.44 20.13
CA GLN A 5 -39.86 -0.15 19.75
C GLN A 5 -39.79 -0.56 18.28
N ASN A 6 -39.40 0.39 17.43
CA ASN A 6 -38.91 0.05 16.11
C ASN A 6 -37.77 -0.97 16.28
N PRO A 7 -37.93 -2.24 15.85
CA PRO A 7 -36.97 -3.31 16.16
C PRO A 7 -35.58 -3.04 15.55
N SER A 8 -35.52 -2.29 14.46
CA SER A 8 -34.27 -1.78 13.88
C SER A 8 -33.55 -0.81 14.82
N ALA A 9 -34.28 0.09 15.49
CA ALA A 9 -33.72 1.05 16.43
C ALA A 9 -33.16 0.38 17.69
N VAL A 10 -33.82 -0.67 18.18
CA VAL A 10 -33.33 -1.48 19.31
C VAL A 10 -32.05 -2.23 18.93
N ALA A 11 -32.05 -2.91 17.78
CA ALA A 11 -30.87 -3.64 17.28
C ALA A 11 -29.67 -2.69 17.02
N ALA A 12 -29.94 -1.51 16.45
CA ALA A 12 -28.91 -0.50 16.21
C ALA A 12 -28.38 0.09 17.52
N HIS A 13 -29.22 0.30 18.53
CA HIS A 13 -28.78 0.77 19.85
C HIS A 13 -27.88 -0.25 20.55
N GLU A 14 -28.24 -1.53 20.50
CA GLU A 14 -27.41 -2.62 21.05
C GLU A 14 -26.07 -2.73 20.31
N ALA A 15 -26.09 -2.63 18.98
CA ALA A 15 -24.88 -2.60 18.15
C ALA A 15 -23.98 -1.40 18.48
N LEU A 16 -24.53 -0.19 18.64
CA LEU A 16 -23.80 1.02 19.04
C LEU A 16 -23.20 0.89 20.44
N HIS A 17 -23.94 0.33 21.38
CA HIS A 17 -23.46 0.13 22.74
C HIS A 17 -22.33 -0.90 22.80
N LYS A 18 -22.41 -1.98 22.01
CA LYS A 18 -21.32 -2.94 21.85
C LYS A 18 -20.10 -2.30 21.18
N LEU A 19 -20.31 -1.61 20.05
CA LEU A 19 -19.25 -0.93 19.31
C LEU A 19 -18.54 0.10 20.19
N SER A 20 -19.26 0.89 20.99
CA SER A 20 -18.69 1.87 21.93
C SER A 20 -17.68 1.25 22.90
N ARG A 21 -17.88 -0.02 23.30
CA ARG A 21 -16.94 -0.75 24.18
C ARG A 21 -15.77 -1.36 23.43
N GLU A 22 -15.97 -1.80 22.18
CA GLU A 22 -14.95 -2.47 21.36
C GLU A 22 -14.07 -1.50 20.57
N LEU A 23 -14.57 -0.29 20.27
CA LEU A 23 -13.89 0.70 19.44
C LEU A 23 -12.56 1.19 20.05
N PRO A 24 -12.43 1.42 21.37
CA PRO A 24 -11.13 1.71 21.98
C PRO A 24 -10.08 0.60 21.74
N ASP A 25 -10.45 -0.68 21.94
CA ASP A 25 -9.55 -1.83 21.66
C ASP A 25 -9.20 -1.92 20.17
N ALA A 26 -10.18 -1.66 19.29
CA ALA A 26 -9.93 -1.62 17.85
C ALA A 26 -8.93 -0.51 17.47
N CYS A 27 -9.03 0.68 18.07
CA CYS A 27 -8.09 1.78 17.85
C CYS A 27 -6.68 1.41 18.35
N GLU A 28 -6.54 0.88 19.57
CA GLU A 28 -5.25 0.45 20.11
C GLU A 28 -4.57 -0.61 19.23
N ARG A 29 -5.37 -1.55 18.70
CA ARG A 29 -4.92 -2.56 17.75
C ARG A 29 -4.43 -1.96 16.43
N LEU A 30 -5.14 -0.99 15.87
CA LEU A 30 -4.71 -0.31 14.64
C LEU A 30 -3.46 0.54 14.88
N ASP A 31 -3.33 1.18 16.05
CA ASP A 31 -2.10 1.88 16.44
C ASP A 31 -0.91 0.93 16.55
N TYR A 32 -1.13 -0.29 17.06
CA TYR A 32 -0.12 -1.35 17.06
C TYR A 32 0.30 -1.72 15.63
N VAL A 33 -0.65 -1.94 14.72
CA VAL A 33 -0.37 -2.21 13.29
C VAL A 33 0.45 -1.09 12.66
N LYS A 34 0.07 0.17 12.92
CA LYS A 34 0.80 1.35 12.44
C LYS A 34 2.26 1.29 12.90
N ARG A 35 2.51 1.10 14.19
CA ARG A 35 3.86 1.05 14.76
C ARG A 35 4.71 -0.08 14.16
N MET A 36 4.12 -1.27 14.02
CA MET A 36 4.81 -2.42 13.42
C MET A 36 5.16 -2.19 11.95
N THR A 37 4.25 -1.56 11.20
CA THR A 37 4.46 -1.21 9.80
C THR A 37 5.55 -0.15 9.64
N ASP A 38 5.53 0.91 10.47
CA ASP A 38 6.55 1.96 10.49
C ASP A 38 7.95 1.36 10.78
N GLN A 39 8.03 0.46 11.77
CA GLN A 39 9.29 -0.21 12.14
C GLN A 39 9.82 -1.10 11.01
N ALA A 40 8.95 -1.90 10.39
CA ALA A 40 9.34 -2.78 9.30
C ALA A 40 9.78 -1.98 8.06
N ALA A 41 9.06 -0.92 7.70
CA ALA A 41 9.42 -0.04 6.60
C ALA A 41 10.79 0.61 6.83
N SER A 42 11.03 1.16 8.04
CA SER A 42 12.31 1.76 8.40
C SER A 42 13.45 0.74 8.34
N LYS A 43 13.23 -0.49 8.82
CA LYS A 43 14.23 -1.56 8.76
C LYS A 43 14.56 -1.95 7.32
N VAL A 44 13.54 -2.19 6.49
CA VAL A 44 13.72 -2.56 5.08
C VAL A 44 14.45 -1.46 4.32
N LEU A 45 14.10 -0.19 4.54
CA LEU A 45 14.78 0.93 3.89
C LEU A 45 16.26 0.97 4.23
N GLY A 46 16.63 0.81 5.51
CA GLY A 46 18.04 0.78 5.92
C GLY A 46 18.82 -0.41 5.33
N LEU A 47 18.17 -1.58 5.19
CA LEU A 47 18.80 -2.73 4.52
C LEU A 47 19.01 -2.50 3.02
N VAL A 48 18.07 -1.82 2.36
CA VAL A 48 18.18 -1.46 0.94
C VAL A 48 19.28 -0.41 0.73
N GLU A 49 19.36 0.61 1.58
CA GLU A 49 20.43 1.62 1.54
C GLU A 49 21.81 0.97 1.68
N ALA A 50 21.97 0.06 2.65
CA ALA A 50 23.22 -0.68 2.82
C ALA A 50 23.59 -1.52 1.59
N ALA A 51 22.60 -2.18 0.96
CA ALA A 51 22.82 -2.93 -0.27
C ALA A 51 23.25 -2.04 -1.45
N GLN A 52 22.69 -0.83 -1.54
CA GLN A 52 23.01 0.16 -2.58
C GLN A 52 24.44 0.66 -2.44
N ASP A 53 24.88 0.99 -1.22
CA ASP A 53 26.26 1.42 -0.95
C ASP A 53 27.28 0.34 -1.32
N ASP A 54 27.00 -0.91 -0.94
CA ASP A 54 27.81 -2.08 -1.29
C ASP A 54 27.86 -2.30 -2.81
N ALA A 55 26.73 -2.17 -3.49
CA ALA A 55 26.63 -2.31 -4.95
C ALA A 55 27.45 -1.23 -5.67
N GLU A 56 27.38 0.01 -5.20
CA GLU A 56 28.13 1.14 -5.75
C GLU A 56 29.64 0.95 -5.57
N ALA A 57 30.08 0.43 -4.43
CA ALA A 57 31.48 0.10 -4.19
C ALA A 57 32.01 -0.94 -5.18
N VAL A 58 31.27 -2.03 -5.40
CA VAL A 58 31.61 -3.08 -6.38
C VAL A 58 31.60 -2.51 -7.80
N ARG A 59 30.59 -1.70 -8.15
CA ARG A 59 30.49 -1.06 -9.48
C ARG A 59 31.70 -0.18 -9.77
N ARG A 60 32.10 0.67 -8.82
CA ARG A 60 33.28 1.55 -8.95
C ARG A 60 34.56 0.74 -9.14
N GLN A 61 34.81 -0.25 -8.27
CA GLN A 61 35.98 -1.11 -8.38
C GLN A 61 36.03 -1.88 -9.71
N GLY A 62 34.88 -2.38 -10.17
CA GLY A 62 34.78 -3.06 -11.45
C GLY A 62 35.08 -2.16 -12.65
N ALA A 63 34.62 -0.91 -12.61
CA ALA A 63 34.91 0.08 -13.65
C ALA A 63 36.41 0.43 -13.71
N GLU A 64 37.02 0.72 -12.56
CA GLU A 64 38.46 1.03 -12.47
C GLU A 64 39.34 -0.15 -12.93
N LEU A 65 38.94 -1.37 -12.56
CA LEU A 65 39.64 -2.59 -12.99
C LEU A 65 39.50 -2.80 -14.51
N SER A 66 38.30 -2.61 -15.07
CA SER A 66 38.04 -2.75 -16.50
C SER A 66 38.86 -1.77 -17.32
N GLU A 67 38.91 -0.48 -16.92
CA GLU A 67 39.73 0.53 -17.59
C GLU A 67 41.23 0.17 -17.53
N SER A 68 41.69 -0.31 -16.37
CA SER A 68 43.08 -0.72 -16.18
C SER A 68 43.45 -1.95 -17.03
N LEU A 69 42.54 -2.90 -17.17
CA LEU A 69 42.71 -4.06 -18.05
C LEU A 69 42.75 -3.66 -19.52
N GLN A 70 41.86 -2.76 -19.97
CA GLN A 70 41.85 -2.26 -21.34
C GLN A 70 43.16 -1.54 -21.69
N ARG A 71 43.64 -0.66 -20.79
CA ARG A 71 44.93 0.01 -20.95
C ARG A 71 46.09 -0.96 -20.99
N LEU A 72 46.07 -2.01 -20.16
CA LEU A 72 47.11 -3.04 -20.19
C LEU A 72 47.10 -3.83 -21.50
N ALA A 73 45.91 -4.20 -21.99
CA ALA A 73 45.74 -4.98 -23.22
C ALA A 73 46.17 -4.22 -24.48
N ALA A 74 46.02 -2.89 -24.50
CA ALA A 74 46.46 -2.02 -25.59
C ALA A 74 47.96 -1.66 -25.52
N ALA A 75 48.64 -1.96 -24.41
CA ALA A 75 50.06 -1.64 -24.26
C ALA A 75 50.92 -2.50 -25.20
N PRO A 76 51.84 -1.91 -25.97
CA PRO A 76 52.69 -2.64 -26.92
C PRO A 76 53.68 -3.59 -26.24
N ASP A 77 53.98 -3.35 -24.97
CA ASP A 77 54.90 -4.10 -24.13
C ASP A 77 54.25 -4.51 -22.80
N LEU A 78 54.09 -5.82 -22.60
CA LEU A 78 53.58 -6.41 -21.37
C LEU A 78 54.70 -7.11 -20.60
N SER A 79 55.09 -6.55 -19.45
CA SER A 79 56.01 -7.24 -18.54
C SER A 79 55.28 -8.28 -17.68
N VAL A 80 55.96 -9.36 -17.34
CA VAL A 80 55.44 -10.41 -16.44
C VAL A 80 55.05 -9.84 -15.06
N GLU A 81 55.79 -8.84 -14.58
CA GLU A 81 55.49 -8.17 -13.31
C GLU A 81 54.17 -7.39 -13.37
N ARG A 82 53.93 -6.61 -14.44
CA ARG A 82 52.67 -5.89 -14.66
C ARG A 82 51.50 -6.86 -14.82
N ALA A 83 51.69 -7.95 -15.57
CA ALA A 83 50.69 -9.01 -15.71
C ALA A 83 50.32 -9.63 -14.36
N ARG A 84 51.33 -9.99 -13.54
CA ARG A 84 51.11 -10.57 -12.20
C ARG A 84 50.41 -9.59 -11.25
N ALA A 85 50.75 -8.30 -11.31
CA ALA A 85 50.07 -7.26 -10.54
C ALA A 85 48.59 -7.15 -10.93
N MET A 86 48.28 -7.11 -12.24
CA MET A 86 46.89 -7.10 -12.70
C MET A 86 46.12 -8.36 -12.33
N MET A 87 46.74 -9.55 -12.43
CA MET A 87 46.11 -10.79 -11.97
C MET A 87 45.73 -10.75 -10.48
N ARG A 88 46.57 -10.16 -9.63
CA ARG A 88 46.26 -9.98 -8.20
C ARG A 88 45.08 -9.03 -7.98
N LEU A 89 45.01 -7.94 -8.74
CA LEU A 89 43.87 -7.01 -8.69
C LEU A 89 42.57 -7.69 -9.15
N CYS A 90 42.61 -8.46 -10.24
CA CYS A 90 41.47 -9.25 -10.68
C CYS A 90 41.01 -10.26 -9.63
N ALA A 91 41.95 -10.97 -8.99
CA ALA A 91 41.64 -11.93 -7.93
C ALA A 91 41.01 -11.25 -6.71
N ALA A 92 41.53 -10.09 -6.30
CA ALA A 92 40.98 -9.29 -5.21
C ALA A 92 39.56 -8.80 -5.51
N TYR A 93 39.32 -8.29 -6.73
CA TYR A 93 37.99 -7.89 -7.17
C TYR A 93 37.02 -9.07 -7.21
N ALA A 94 37.43 -10.21 -7.77
CA ALA A 94 36.58 -11.41 -7.83
C ALA A 94 36.20 -11.92 -6.43
N ALA A 95 37.14 -11.91 -5.48
CA ALA A 95 36.86 -12.24 -4.09
C ALA A 95 35.89 -11.22 -3.44
N GLY A 96 36.09 -9.93 -3.70
CA GLY A 96 35.19 -8.87 -3.24
C GLY A 96 33.77 -9.00 -3.79
N ALA A 97 33.63 -9.27 -5.10
CA ALA A 97 32.36 -9.48 -5.77
C ALA A 97 31.62 -10.72 -5.26
N SER A 98 32.35 -11.81 -4.99
CA SER A 98 31.77 -13.00 -4.34
C SER A 98 31.26 -12.69 -2.94
N GLY A 99 32.06 -11.97 -2.13
CA GLY A 99 31.64 -11.56 -0.79
C GLY A 99 30.45 -10.60 -0.80
N PHE A 100 30.35 -9.73 -1.80
CA PHE A 100 29.16 -8.89 -2.03
C PHE A 100 27.92 -9.75 -2.32
N ALA A 101 28.02 -10.76 -3.19
CA ALA A 101 26.89 -11.66 -3.47
C ALA A 101 26.39 -12.38 -2.21
N ASP A 102 27.28 -12.83 -1.35
CA ASP A 102 26.92 -13.42 -0.05
C ASP A 102 26.23 -12.40 0.88
N ARG A 103 26.74 -11.16 0.92
CA ARG A 103 26.11 -10.08 1.69
C ARG A 103 24.71 -9.75 1.19
N VAL A 104 24.53 -9.62 -0.13
CA VAL A 104 23.20 -9.38 -0.74
C VAL A 104 22.22 -10.49 -0.37
N LYS A 105 22.65 -11.75 -0.40
CA LYS A 105 21.82 -12.88 0.04
C LYS A 105 21.43 -12.77 1.52
N GLY A 106 22.36 -12.34 2.38
CA GLY A 106 22.10 -12.04 3.79
C GLY A 106 21.05 -10.95 3.95
N LEU A 107 21.24 -9.81 3.29
CA LEU A 107 20.31 -8.68 3.32
C LEU A 107 18.91 -9.06 2.81
N GLN A 108 18.81 -9.85 1.75
CA GLN A 108 17.54 -10.37 1.24
C GLN A 108 16.83 -11.25 2.27
N THR A 109 17.59 -12.08 3.01
CA THR A 109 17.05 -12.89 4.11
C THR A 109 16.52 -12.01 5.24
N GLU A 110 17.27 -10.97 5.61
CA GLU A 110 16.84 -10.01 6.65
C GLU A 110 15.61 -9.20 6.24
N ILE A 111 15.51 -8.80 4.96
CA ILE A 111 14.33 -8.15 4.41
C ILE A 111 13.12 -9.08 4.50
N MET A 112 13.28 -10.36 4.14
CA MET A 112 12.21 -11.35 4.23
C MET A 112 11.75 -11.54 5.67
N MET A 113 12.67 -11.65 6.63
CA MET A 113 12.32 -11.73 8.06
C MET A 113 11.69 -10.43 8.58
N ALA A 114 12.09 -9.27 8.04
CA ALA A 114 11.47 -8.00 8.40
C ALA A 114 10.02 -7.91 7.91
N GLN A 115 9.55 -8.79 7.01
CA GLN A 115 8.17 -8.85 6.51
C GLN A 115 7.21 -9.65 7.40
N ASP A 116 7.70 -10.33 8.45
CA ASP A 116 6.85 -11.08 9.40
C ASP A 116 5.77 -10.19 10.06
N PHE A 117 5.95 -8.86 10.08
CA PHE A 117 4.93 -7.92 10.53
C PHE A 117 3.64 -8.00 9.71
N GLN A 118 3.71 -8.40 8.44
CA GLN A 118 2.55 -8.45 7.54
C GLN A 118 1.53 -9.49 8.03
N ASP A 119 1.98 -10.68 8.45
CA ASP A 119 1.09 -11.72 8.98
C ASP A 119 0.41 -11.22 10.25
N LEU A 120 1.19 -10.69 11.19
CA LEU A 120 0.67 -10.18 12.44
C LEU A 120 -0.31 -9.01 12.24
N SER A 121 0.02 -8.10 11.31
CA SER A 121 -0.85 -6.98 10.95
C SER A 121 -2.15 -7.46 10.31
N GLY A 122 -2.08 -8.47 9.43
CA GLY A 122 -3.26 -9.10 8.83
C GLY A 122 -4.17 -9.74 9.88
N GLN A 123 -3.59 -10.45 10.85
CA GLN A 123 -4.35 -11.02 11.97
C GLN A 123 -5.05 -9.93 12.80
N VAL A 124 -4.36 -8.83 13.09
CA VAL A 124 -4.93 -7.72 13.86
C VAL A 124 -6.05 -7.01 13.08
N ILE A 125 -5.84 -6.72 11.79
CA ILE A 125 -6.87 -6.14 10.92
C ILE A 125 -8.11 -7.04 10.86
N ASN A 126 -7.94 -8.36 10.71
CA ASN A 126 -9.06 -9.30 10.71
C ASN A 126 -9.85 -9.29 12.03
N LYS A 127 -9.17 -9.15 13.17
CA LYS A 127 -9.84 -9.02 14.48
C LYS A 127 -10.65 -7.72 14.56
N VAL A 128 -10.07 -6.60 14.13
CA VAL A 128 -10.75 -5.30 14.07
C VAL A 128 -11.97 -5.37 13.14
N LEU A 129 -11.84 -5.98 11.97
CA LEU A 129 -12.98 -6.20 11.06
C LEU A 129 -14.08 -7.05 11.72
N GLY A 130 -13.71 -8.05 12.52
CA GLY A 130 -14.66 -8.86 13.29
C GLY A 130 -15.44 -8.06 14.35
N MET A 131 -14.85 -6.99 14.90
CA MET A 131 -15.51 -6.08 15.85
C MET A 131 -16.46 -5.12 15.14
N LEU A 132 -16.06 -4.61 13.95
CA LEU A 132 -16.82 -3.58 13.24
C LEU A 132 -17.98 -4.15 12.40
N ARG A 133 -17.79 -5.31 11.74
CA ARG A 133 -18.79 -5.90 10.82
C ARG A 133 -20.17 -6.14 11.45
N PRO A 134 -20.30 -6.64 12.69
CA PRO A 134 -21.62 -6.85 13.30
C PRO A 134 -22.42 -5.56 13.50
N ALA A 135 -21.77 -4.40 13.58
CA ALA A 135 -22.44 -3.11 13.74
C ALA A 135 -22.89 -2.49 12.40
N GLU A 136 -22.35 -2.95 11.27
CA GLU A 136 -22.58 -2.34 9.95
C GLU A 136 -24.06 -2.42 9.50
N ALA A 137 -24.64 -3.61 9.45
CA ALA A 137 -26.01 -3.80 8.96
C ALA A 137 -27.08 -3.11 9.84
N PRO A 138 -27.04 -3.21 11.19
CA PRO A 138 -27.99 -2.50 12.06
C PRO A 138 -27.93 -0.97 11.89
N LEU A 139 -26.72 -0.40 11.73
CA LEU A 139 -26.55 1.03 11.53
C LEU A 139 -27.07 1.50 10.16
N GLN A 140 -26.84 0.71 9.10
CA GLN A 140 -27.39 0.99 7.78
C GLN A 140 -28.93 0.97 7.79
N GLN A 141 -29.53 -0.02 8.45
CA GLN A 141 -30.99 -0.10 8.60
C GLN A 141 -31.56 1.09 9.37
N LEU A 142 -30.92 1.48 10.48
CA LEU A 142 -31.34 2.66 11.24
C LEU A 142 -31.32 3.95 10.39
N LEU A 143 -30.27 4.14 9.58
CA LEU A 143 -30.17 5.29 8.68
C LEU A 143 -31.24 5.27 7.58
N ALA A 144 -31.52 4.10 7.00
CA ALA A 144 -32.57 3.93 6.01
C ALA A 144 -33.97 4.25 6.58
N ASP A 145 -34.25 3.78 7.80
CA ASP A 145 -35.52 4.04 8.47
C ASP A 145 -35.71 5.52 8.80
N GLN A 146 -34.65 6.22 9.25
CA GLN A 146 -34.70 7.66 9.48
C GLN A 146 -34.88 8.46 8.19
N ALA A 147 -34.27 8.03 7.08
CA ALA A 147 -34.48 8.65 5.77
C ALA A 147 -35.93 8.46 5.28
N SER A 148 -36.53 7.30 5.52
CA SER A 148 -37.94 7.04 5.20
C SER A 148 -38.91 7.82 6.10
N ALA A 149 -38.55 8.07 7.36
CA ALA A 149 -39.35 8.86 8.30
C ALA A 149 -39.22 10.38 8.07
N ALA A 150 -38.13 10.83 7.43
CA ALA A 150 -37.90 12.22 7.06
C ALA A 150 -38.52 12.61 5.71
N ALA A 151 -39.08 11.66 4.95
CA ALA A 151 -39.92 11.99 3.80
C ALA A 151 -41.20 12.66 4.34
N PRO A 152 -41.44 13.96 4.05
CA PRO A 152 -42.72 14.54 4.42
C PRO A 152 -43.79 13.80 3.64
N ASP A 153 -44.86 13.47 4.36
CA ASP A 153 -46.14 13.00 3.84
C ASP A 153 -46.78 14.15 3.02
N ALA A 154 -46.15 14.49 1.90
CA ALA A 154 -46.77 15.24 0.84
C ALA A 154 -47.62 14.22 0.10
N ALA A 155 -48.91 14.19 0.44
CA ALA A 155 -49.92 13.64 -0.45
C ALA A 155 -49.59 14.05 -1.89
N PRO A 156 -49.81 13.18 -2.90
CA PRO A 156 -49.59 13.57 -4.28
C PRO A 156 -50.70 14.59 -4.61
N GLU A 157 -50.44 15.87 -4.36
CA GLU A 157 -51.04 16.92 -5.16
C GLU A 157 -50.64 16.59 -6.59
N GLN A 158 -51.63 16.12 -7.36
CA GLN A 158 -51.57 16.09 -8.80
C GLN A 158 -51.40 17.53 -9.29
N LEU A 159 -50.18 18.05 -9.21
CA LEU A 159 -49.76 19.15 -10.03
C LEU A 159 -49.64 18.58 -11.44
N ALA A 160 -50.70 18.78 -12.22
CA ALA A 160 -50.65 18.71 -13.67
C ALA A 160 -49.71 19.82 -14.18
N GLY A 161 -48.40 19.61 -14.01
CA GLY A 161 -47.34 20.38 -14.63
C GLY A 161 -47.03 19.78 -16.00
N VAL A 162 -46.96 20.65 -17.01
CA VAL A 162 -46.76 20.31 -18.42
C VAL A 162 -45.69 19.24 -18.61
N GLN A 163 -46.08 18.12 -19.21
CA GLN A 163 -45.18 17.12 -19.76
C GLN A 163 -44.38 17.78 -20.89
N THR A 164 -43.15 18.20 -20.60
CA THR A 164 -42.16 18.45 -21.65
C THR A 164 -41.59 17.11 -22.10
N PRO A 165 -41.44 16.88 -23.40
CA PRO A 165 -41.06 15.58 -23.92
C PRO A 165 -39.70 15.13 -23.40
N ASP A 166 -39.68 13.85 -23.06
CA ASP A 166 -38.58 13.00 -22.65
C ASP A 166 -37.29 13.27 -23.48
N LYS A 167 -36.45 14.17 -22.98
CA LYS A 167 -35.02 14.19 -23.31
C LYS A 167 -34.27 13.78 -22.06
N ALA A 168 -34.40 12.49 -21.75
CA ALA A 168 -33.37 11.79 -21.02
C ALA A 168 -32.03 12.10 -21.71
N LEU A 169 -31.10 12.70 -20.95
CA LEU A 169 -29.70 12.82 -21.33
C LEU A 169 -29.17 11.41 -21.63
N GLN A 170 -29.24 11.01 -22.89
CA GLN A 170 -28.53 9.85 -23.40
C GLN A 170 -27.09 10.27 -23.64
N GLN A 171 -26.17 9.31 -23.48
CA GLN A 171 -24.71 9.50 -23.52
C GLN A 171 -24.17 10.14 -24.81
N ASP A 172 -25.00 10.32 -25.84
CA ASP A 172 -24.66 11.03 -27.08
C ASP A 172 -24.55 12.56 -26.91
N ASP A 173 -25.13 13.13 -25.85
CA ASP A 173 -25.03 14.58 -25.55
C ASP A 173 -23.66 14.98 -24.99
N VAL A 174 -22.85 14.00 -24.53
CA VAL A 174 -21.50 14.26 -24.02
C VAL A 174 -20.51 14.50 -25.17
N ASP A 175 -20.63 13.73 -26.25
CA ASP A 175 -19.78 13.89 -27.43
C ASP A 175 -20.08 15.19 -28.20
N ALA A 176 -21.34 15.63 -28.20
CA ALA A 176 -21.73 16.91 -28.77
C ALA A 176 -21.15 18.12 -28.00
N LEU A 177 -21.13 18.04 -26.66
CA LEU A 177 -20.52 19.07 -25.80
C LEU A 177 -18.99 19.11 -25.91
N LEU A 178 -18.34 17.95 -26.14
CA LEU A 178 -16.89 17.87 -26.36
C LEU A 178 -16.49 18.49 -27.71
N ALA A 179 -17.29 18.25 -28.76
CA ALA A 179 -17.07 18.84 -30.08
C ALA A 179 -17.25 20.38 -30.08
N GLU A 180 -18.16 20.92 -29.25
CA GLU A 180 -18.37 22.37 -29.13
C GLU A 180 -17.24 23.08 -28.34
N MET A 181 -16.55 22.36 -27.45
CA MET A 181 -15.39 22.88 -26.71
C MET A 181 -14.03 22.65 -27.41
N GLY A 182 -14.03 22.08 -28.62
CA GLY A 182 -12.84 22.02 -29.47
C GLY A 182 -11.82 20.92 -29.13
N PHE A 183 -12.28 19.77 -28.64
CA PHE A 183 -11.50 18.52 -28.61
C PHE A 183 -12.01 17.52 -29.63
#